data_AF-A0A927W3A0-F1
#
_entry.id   AF-A0A927W3A0-F1
#
_cell.length_a   1.000
_cell.length_b   1.000
_cell.length_c   1.000
_cell.angle_alpha   90.00
_cell.angle_beta   90.00
_cell.angle_gamma   90.00
#
_symmetry.space_group_name_H-M   'P 1'
#
loop_
_entity.id
_entity.type
_entity.pdbx_description
1 polymer ?
#
loop_
_entity_poly.entity_id
_entity_poly.type
_entity_poly.pdbx_seq_one_letter_code
_entity_poly.pdbx_strand_id
1 'polypeptide(L)'
;MYQALYRSFRPETFSQMLGQEHIVRILKNQLVTNTVSHAYLFCGTRGTGKTTTARLLAKGLNCRAADAAGRPCGECEACKAIAAGTYLDVMEIDAASNSGVDNIRELRESVKYPPTSGPFKVYIIDEVHMLTTEAFNALLKTLEEPPAGVIFILATTEPQKIPATILSRCLKLDFRRVPEQKMREGLRAICGSMGVKISEAALGLIASNADGSVRDALSLLDQCLSAGDKSVSRKEVLDLLGTSGEEVFLEMTELVTAGRTGEALLLLARVLDDGKDVRQFLKDWMEHYRNLLIAKYVEKPEEILNLSGENTNRLKAQAAKMDLSQIREGIVELSGASAEAKWSTRPRVLLELAAVRLSSGEEMEPAPAPRRERPVRRQPAAAPVQQEPQDLPYGDMPAYAEAAPADNLDDFWQGILAEGEKSRSSLHMLRVGSRMVAMNEKVFSIQAKTDTAYRYGEMYRRELEELMQKQTGVSRKLEMLPPGQTPAQGGAAGGAEGQAPAGRREKTAEDLARELENQLGIHVEIQ
;
A
#
# COMPACT_ATOMS: atom_id res chain seq x y z
N MET A 1 -19.06 11.42 32.61
CA MET A 1 -18.81 10.59 31.41
C MET A 1 -17.30 10.39 31.32
N TYR A 2 -16.81 9.15 31.36
CA TYR A 2 -15.38 8.86 31.22
C TYR A 2 -14.92 9.24 29.81
N GLN A 3 -13.81 9.97 29.69
CA GLN A 3 -13.21 10.32 28.42
C GLN A 3 -11.82 9.69 28.32
N ALA A 4 -11.63 8.82 27.33
CA ALA A 4 -10.38 8.09 27.10
C ALA A 4 -9.17 9.05 27.03
N LEU A 5 -8.03 8.61 27.58
CA LEU A 5 -6.83 9.46 27.70
C LEU A 5 -6.37 10.06 26.37
N TYR A 6 -6.40 9.29 25.28
CA TYR A 6 -5.96 9.78 23.96
C TYR A 6 -6.83 10.93 23.42
N ARG A 7 -8.04 11.13 23.95
CA ARG A 7 -8.89 12.29 23.65
C ARG A 7 -8.63 13.43 24.62
N SER A 8 -8.53 13.14 25.91
CA SER A 8 -8.36 14.13 26.98
C SER A 8 -6.98 14.81 26.94
N PHE A 9 -5.94 14.06 26.58
CA PHE A 9 -4.56 14.54 26.44
C PHE A 9 -4.17 14.80 24.97
N ARG A 10 -5.16 15.02 24.10
CA ARG A 10 -4.87 15.44 22.72
C ARG A 10 -4.18 16.82 22.77
N PRO A 11 -3.03 17.00 22.11
CA PRO A 11 -2.33 18.27 22.04
C PRO A 11 -3.22 19.44 21.60
N GLU A 12 -3.22 20.50 22.40
CA GLU A 12 -3.94 21.76 22.15
C GLU A 12 -3.03 22.82 21.52
N THR A 13 -1.72 22.71 21.73
CA THR A 13 -0.70 23.58 21.15
C THR A 13 0.45 22.77 20.55
N PHE A 14 1.22 23.39 19.66
CA PHE A 14 2.36 22.74 19.02
C PHE A 14 3.48 22.30 19.99
N SER A 15 3.61 22.92 21.17
CA SER A 15 4.62 22.54 22.16
C SER A 15 4.32 21.21 22.86
N GLN A 16 3.06 20.76 22.81
CA GLN A 16 2.63 19.48 23.39
C GLN A 16 2.79 18.29 22.44
N MET A 17 3.20 18.53 21.18
CA MET A 17 3.44 17.47 20.21
C MET A 17 4.72 16.71 20.52
N LEU A 18 4.63 15.38 20.61
CA LEU A 18 5.75 14.50 20.92
C LEU A 18 6.42 13.99 19.65
N GLY A 19 7.75 14.16 19.53
CA GLY A 19 8.58 13.51 18.51
C GLY A 19 8.41 13.99 17.07
N GLN A 20 7.76 15.15 16.85
CA GLN A 20 7.54 15.75 15.53
C GLN A 20 8.10 17.17 15.43
N GLU A 21 9.25 17.42 16.07
CA GLU A 21 9.85 18.75 16.20
C GLU A 21 10.18 19.39 14.84
N HIS A 22 10.56 18.58 13.84
CA HIS A 22 10.83 19.06 12.47
C HIS A 22 9.57 19.60 11.79
N ILE A 23 8.45 18.89 11.91
CA ILE A 23 7.16 19.32 11.33
C ILE A 23 6.63 20.55 12.04
N VAL A 24 6.66 20.53 13.38
CA VAL A 24 6.22 21.66 14.20
C VAL A 24 6.98 22.94 13.84
N ARG A 25 8.29 22.85 13.62
CA ARG A 25 9.11 23.99 13.22
C ARG A 25 8.71 24.56 11.87
N ILE A 26 8.48 23.70 10.88
CA ILE A 26 8.03 24.11 9.53
C ILE A 26 6.69 24.85 9.63
N LEU A 27 5.70 24.25 10.30
CA LEU A 27 4.35 24.81 10.40
C LEU A 27 4.33 26.12 11.19
N LYS A 28 5.06 26.21 12.31
CA LYS A 28 5.20 27.46 13.07
C LYS A 28 5.81 28.57 12.22
N ASN A 29 6.89 28.27 11.49
CA ASN A 29 7.54 29.26 10.64
C ASN A 29 6.56 29.74 9.56
N GLN A 30 5.84 28.85 8.89
CA GLN A 30 4.85 29.22 7.86
C GLN A 30 3.72 30.10 8.41
N LEU A 31 3.25 29.83 9.63
CA LEU A 31 2.24 30.68 10.29
C LEU A 31 2.78 32.08 10.59
N VAL A 32 4.04 32.19 11.01
CA VAL A 32 4.69 33.48 11.32
C VAL A 32 4.97 34.28 10.04
N THR A 33 5.47 33.63 8.99
CA THR A 33 5.83 34.29 7.73
C THR A 33 4.67 34.44 6.76
N ASN A 34 3.48 33.93 7.11
CA ASN A 34 2.30 33.88 6.24
C ASN A 34 2.57 33.22 4.87
N THR A 35 3.38 32.15 4.85
CA THR A 35 3.76 31.38 3.66
C THR A 35 3.17 29.97 3.69
N VAL A 36 1.97 29.84 4.25
CA VAL A 36 1.23 28.58 4.33
C VAL A 36 0.85 28.08 2.93
N SER A 37 0.99 26.77 2.73
CA SER A 37 0.61 26.10 1.48
C SER A 37 -0.92 26.00 1.38
N HIS A 38 -1.45 26.02 0.16
CA HIS A 38 -2.86 25.73 -0.10
C HIS A 38 -3.19 24.25 0.13
N ALA A 39 -2.19 23.36 0.05
CA ALA A 39 -2.37 21.93 0.28
C ALA A 39 -1.18 21.30 1.01
N TYR A 40 -1.50 20.45 1.99
CA TYR A 40 -0.57 19.66 2.78
C TYR A 40 -0.91 18.17 2.66
N LEU A 41 0.12 17.33 2.57
CA LEU A 41 -0.03 15.87 2.68
C LEU A 41 0.78 15.35 3.86
N PHE A 42 0.07 14.93 4.91
CA PHE A 42 0.63 14.36 6.12
C PHE A 42 0.72 12.83 5.97
N CYS A 43 1.93 12.32 5.91
CA CYS A 43 2.21 10.89 5.74
C CYS A 43 2.82 10.30 7.00
N GLY A 44 2.48 9.08 7.37
CA GLY A 44 3.16 8.37 8.47
C GLY A 44 2.27 7.33 9.12
N THR A 45 2.85 6.51 10.01
CA THR A 45 2.11 5.44 10.68
C THR A 45 0.95 5.98 11.52
N ARG A 46 -0.03 5.11 11.81
CA ARG A 46 -1.17 5.45 12.66
C ARG A 46 -0.68 5.91 14.04
N GLY A 47 -1.38 6.89 14.63
CA GLY A 47 -1.10 7.36 15.99
C GLY A 47 0.15 8.22 16.18
N THR A 48 0.86 8.60 15.12
CA THR A 48 1.99 9.55 15.14
C THR A 48 1.59 11.03 15.26
N GLY A 49 0.29 11.33 15.20
CA GLY A 49 -0.25 12.67 15.43
C GLY A 49 -0.70 13.44 14.19
N LYS A 50 -0.78 12.82 13.00
CA LYS A 50 -1.22 13.46 11.74
C LYS A 50 -2.48 14.35 11.87
N THR A 51 -3.61 13.76 12.25
CA THR A 51 -4.90 14.45 12.41
C THR A 51 -4.84 15.50 13.54
N THR A 52 -4.06 15.24 14.58
CA THR A 52 -3.86 16.21 15.68
C THR A 52 -3.12 17.44 15.17
N THR A 53 -2.01 17.27 14.46
CA THR A 53 -1.27 18.36 13.84
C THR A 53 -2.11 19.10 12.80
N ALA A 54 -2.98 18.41 12.06
CA ALA A 54 -3.91 19.04 11.12
C ALA A 54 -4.85 20.02 11.84
N ARG A 55 -5.44 19.58 12.96
CA ARG A 55 -6.27 20.46 13.81
C ARG A 55 -5.45 21.61 14.41
N LEU A 56 -4.21 21.37 14.85
CA LEU A 56 -3.34 22.43 15.38
C LEU A 56 -3.01 23.48 14.32
N LEU A 57 -2.75 23.07 13.07
CA LEU A 57 -2.55 23.99 11.95
C LEU A 57 -3.83 24.79 11.66
N ALA A 58 -5.00 24.13 11.62
CA ALA A 58 -6.29 24.80 11.46
C ALA A 58 -6.56 25.82 12.58
N LYS A 59 -6.25 25.46 13.84
CA LYS A 59 -6.29 26.38 14.98
C LYS A 59 -5.33 27.55 14.78
N GLY A 60 -4.10 27.30 14.31
CA GLY A 60 -3.09 28.34 14.08
C GLY A 60 -3.51 29.36 13.02
N LEU A 61 -4.08 28.88 11.92
CA LEU A 61 -4.60 29.69 10.81
C LEU A 61 -5.76 30.60 11.24
N ASN A 62 -6.69 30.06 12.03
CA ASN A 62 -7.90 30.77 12.47
C ASN A 62 -7.78 31.40 13.88
N CYS A 63 -6.59 31.37 14.49
CA CYS A 63 -6.38 31.91 15.83
C CYS A 63 -6.50 33.45 15.84
N ARG A 64 -7.18 34.01 16.85
CA ARG A 64 -7.33 35.46 17.05
C ARG A 64 -6.20 36.12 17.85
N ALA A 65 -5.17 35.37 18.23
CA ALA A 65 -4.02 35.95 18.93
C ALA A 65 -3.29 36.96 18.04
N ALA A 66 -2.96 38.13 18.60
CA ALA A 66 -2.29 39.21 17.87
C ALA A 66 -0.88 38.80 17.41
N ASP A 67 -0.13 38.11 18.28
CA ASP A 67 1.17 37.55 17.95
C ASP A 67 1.03 36.23 17.17
N ALA A 68 1.62 36.18 15.97
CA ALA A 68 1.64 34.99 15.13
C ALA A 68 2.51 33.87 15.73
N ALA A 69 3.56 34.19 16.50
CA ALA A 69 4.41 33.19 17.13
C ALA A 69 3.70 32.43 18.26
N GLY A 70 2.68 33.05 18.87
CA GLY A 70 1.80 32.46 19.88
C GLY A 70 0.63 31.63 19.32
N ARG A 71 0.54 31.41 18.00
CA ARG A 71 -0.56 30.64 17.38
C ARG A 71 -0.22 29.14 17.25
N PRO A 72 -1.16 28.22 17.56
CA PRO A 72 -2.45 28.44 18.20
C PRO A 72 -2.30 28.73 19.70
N CYS A 73 -3.15 29.62 20.25
CA CYS A 73 -3.12 29.98 21.68
C CYS A 73 -3.89 28.98 22.57
N GLY A 74 -4.78 28.16 22.01
CA GLY A 74 -5.60 27.20 22.76
C GLY A 74 -6.79 27.80 23.52
N GLU A 75 -6.81 29.12 23.78
CA GLU A 75 -7.78 29.73 24.69
C GLU A 75 -8.86 30.59 24.00
N CYS A 76 -8.59 31.09 22.80
CA CYS A 76 -9.55 31.92 22.06
C CYS A 76 -10.75 31.11 21.55
N GLU A 77 -11.85 31.81 21.23
CA GLU A 77 -13.10 31.22 20.75
C GLU A 77 -12.89 30.27 19.56
N ALA A 78 -12.11 30.70 18.56
CA ALA A 78 -11.80 29.87 17.39
C ALA A 78 -11.01 28.61 17.79
N CYS A 79 -9.99 28.72 18.65
CA CYS A 79 -9.23 27.56 19.11
C CYS A 79 -10.11 26.55 19.85
N LYS A 80 -10.99 27.02 20.74
CA LYS A 80 -11.93 26.18 21.50
C LYS A 80 -12.96 25.51 20.59
N ALA A 81 -13.55 26.25 19.66
CA ALA A 81 -14.52 25.72 18.70
C ALA A 81 -13.91 24.67 17.77
N ILE A 82 -12.68 24.88 17.29
CA ILE A 82 -11.97 23.89 16.47
C ILE A 82 -11.59 22.66 17.30
N ALA A 83 -11.21 22.83 18.58
CA ALA A 83 -10.97 21.71 19.49
C ALA A 83 -12.24 20.85 19.67
N ALA A 84 -13.40 21.50 19.82
CA ALA A 84 -14.71 20.86 19.97
C ALA A 84 -15.27 20.30 18.64
N GLY A 85 -14.70 20.65 17.49
CA GLY A 85 -15.19 20.23 16.17
C GLY A 85 -16.45 20.97 15.71
N THR A 86 -16.73 22.16 16.25
CA THR A 86 -17.95 22.94 15.96
C THR A 86 -17.67 24.19 15.13
N TYR A 87 -16.44 24.38 14.65
CA TYR A 87 -16.05 25.57 13.89
C TYR A 87 -16.41 25.42 12.41
N LEU A 88 -17.28 26.31 11.90
CA LEU A 88 -17.89 26.19 10.57
C LEU A 88 -16.88 26.12 9.42
N ASP A 89 -15.77 26.86 9.52
CA ASP A 89 -14.75 26.90 8.47
C ASP A 89 -13.68 25.81 8.62
N VAL A 90 -13.83 24.86 9.55
CA VAL A 90 -12.94 23.70 9.67
C VAL A 90 -13.77 22.44 9.54
N MET A 91 -13.64 21.77 8.39
CA MET A 91 -14.34 20.53 8.11
C MET A 91 -13.39 19.35 8.17
N GLU A 92 -13.69 18.39 9.03
CA GLU A 92 -12.96 17.13 9.13
C GLU A 92 -13.79 16.00 8.52
N ILE A 93 -13.20 15.32 7.53
CA ILE A 93 -13.85 14.28 6.75
C ILE A 93 -12.99 13.04 6.85
N ASP A 94 -13.58 11.95 7.31
CA ASP A 94 -12.96 10.64 7.28
C ASP A 94 -13.28 9.98 5.95
N ALA A 95 -12.26 9.81 5.11
CA ALA A 95 -12.40 9.21 3.79
C ALA A 95 -12.80 7.73 3.84
N ALA A 96 -12.57 7.03 4.96
CA ALA A 96 -13.00 5.64 5.11
C ALA A 96 -14.53 5.51 5.17
N SER A 97 -15.21 6.51 5.75
CA SER A 97 -16.68 6.55 5.84
C SER A 97 -17.33 7.39 4.72
N ASN A 98 -16.56 8.25 4.06
CA ASN A 98 -17.04 9.16 3.03
C ASN A 98 -16.28 9.01 1.69
N SER A 99 -15.95 7.77 1.30
CA SER A 99 -15.12 7.48 0.13
C SER A 99 -15.76 7.78 -1.23
N GLY A 100 -17.09 7.94 -1.27
CA GLY A 100 -17.88 8.12 -2.48
C GLY A 100 -17.62 9.45 -3.20
N VAL A 101 -17.78 9.42 -4.53
CA VAL A 101 -17.59 10.57 -5.43
C VAL A 101 -18.54 11.71 -5.11
N ASP A 102 -19.78 11.41 -4.74
CA ASP A 102 -20.81 12.42 -4.51
C ASP A 102 -20.49 13.28 -3.28
N ASN A 103 -19.99 12.68 -2.19
CA ASN A 103 -19.52 13.43 -1.01
C ASN A 103 -18.40 14.42 -1.36
N ILE A 104 -17.48 14.00 -2.23
CA ILE A 104 -16.38 14.87 -2.68
C ILE A 104 -16.86 15.95 -3.66
N ARG A 105 -17.89 15.67 -4.46
CA ARG A 105 -18.52 16.69 -5.30
C ARG A 105 -19.23 17.75 -4.45
N GLU A 106 -19.96 17.33 -3.43
CA GLU A 106 -20.60 18.25 -2.46
C GLU A 106 -19.55 19.10 -1.75
N LEU A 107 -18.45 18.48 -1.31
CA LEU A 107 -17.29 19.19 -0.78
C LEU A 107 -16.80 20.25 -1.78
N ARG A 108 -16.56 19.87 -3.04
CA ARG A 108 -16.08 20.78 -4.09
C ARG A 108 -17.00 21.97 -4.33
N GLU A 109 -18.32 21.76 -4.27
CA GLU A 109 -19.29 22.84 -4.40
C GLU A 109 -19.25 23.77 -3.19
N SER A 110 -19.07 23.23 -1.98
CA SER A 110 -18.90 24.03 -0.76
C SER A 110 -17.61 24.88 -0.76
N VAL A 111 -16.56 24.43 -1.45
CA VAL A 111 -15.25 25.11 -1.51
C VAL A 111 -15.32 26.47 -2.23
N LYS A 112 -16.29 26.64 -3.14
CA LYS A 112 -16.45 27.89 -3.91
C LYS A 112 -16.82 29.10 -3.04
N TYR A 113 -17.33 28.86 -1.84
CA TYR A 113 -17.78 29.91 -0.93
C TYR A 113 -16.65 30.34 0.02
N PRO A 114 -16.45 31.65 0.23
CA PRO A 114 -15.43 32.17 1.13
C PRO A 114 -15.65 31.73 2.60
N PRO A 115 -14.61 31.80 3.44
CA PRO A 115 -14.73 31.58 4.88
C PRO A 115 -15.80 32.50 5.52
N THR A 116 -16.57 31.98 6.47
CA THR A 116 -17.68 32.72 7.11
C THR A 116 -17.30 33.33 8.47
N SER A 117 -16.51 32.62 9.26
CA SER A 117 -16.17 32.96 10.65
C SER A 117 -14.70 33.35 10.85
N GLY A 118 -13.80 32.81 10.04
CA GLY A 118 -12.36 33.01 10.15
C GLY A 118 -11.68 33.48 8.86
N PRO A 119 -10.36 33.74 8.91
CA PRO A 119 -9.56 34.08 7.73
C PRO A 119 -9.37 32.90 6.75
N PHE A 120 -9.45 31.65 7.23
CA PHE A 120 -9.20 30.47 6.42
C PHE A 120 -10.30 29.41 6.57
N LYS A 121 -10.64 28.78 5.45
CA LYS A 121 -11.48 27.59 5.37
C LYS A 121 -10.60 26.36 5.17
N VAL A 122 -10.60 25.45 6.13
CA VAL A 122 -9.69 24.31 6.19
C VAL A 122 -10.46 23.01 6.03
N TYR A 123 -10.06 22.20 5.06
CA TYR A 123 -10.56 20.84 4.83
C TYR A 123 -9.51 19.83 5.29
N ILE A 124 -9.82 19.09 6.34
CA ILE A 124 -9.00 17.99 6.84
C ILE A 124 -9.60 16.69 6.32
N ILE A 125 -8.89 15.97 5.45
CA ILE A 125 -9.33 14.68 4.91
C ILE A 125 -8.43 13.60 5.49
N ASP A 126 -8.95 12.83 6.45
CA ASP A 126 -8.21 11.73 7.09
C ASP A 126 -8.36 10.42 6.30
N GLU A 127 -7.33 9.58 6.39
CA GLU A 127 -7.16 8.35 5.60
C GLU A 127 -7.49 8.53 4.11
N VAL A 128 -7.02 9.62 3.49
CA VAL A 128 -7.35 10.02 2.10
C VAL A 128 -7.07 8.91 1.06
N HIS A 129 -6.19 7.95 1.36
CA HIS A 129 -5.95 6.79 0.51
C HIS A 129 -7.17 5.86 0.33
N MET A 130 -8.22 6.06 1.12
CA MET A 130 -9.50 5.34 1.03
C MET A 130 -10.46 5.96 0.01
N LEU A 131 -10.15 7.13 -0.56
CA LEU A 131 -10.97 7.74 -1.61
C LEU A 131 -10.92 6.91 -2.90
N THR A 132 -12.03 6.89 -3.64
CA THR A 132 -12.03 6.30 -4.98
C THR A 132 -11.24 7.16 -5.98
N THR A 133 -10.85 6.56 -7.10
CA THR A 133 -10.12 7.27 -8.17
C THR A 133 -10.91 8.47 -8.70
N GLU A 134 -12.22 8.32 -8.84
CA GLU A 134 -13.10 9.39 -9.30
C GLU A 134 -13.20 10.54 -8.28
N ALA A 135 -13.21 10.22 -6.99
CA ALA A 135 -13.14 11.20 -5.90
C ALA A 135 -11.81 11.98 -5.93
N PHE A 136 -10.67 11.31 -6.14
CA PHE A 136 -9.38 11.99 -6.34
C PHE A 136 -9.41 12.95 -7.52
N ASN A 137 -9.96 12.51 -8.66
CA ASN A 137 -10.07 13.35 -9.85
C ASN A 137 -10.97 14.57 -9.64
N ALA A 138 -12.01 14.44 -8.82
CA ALA A 138 -12.87 15.56 -8.45
C ALA A 138 -12.14 16.62 -7.60
N LEU A 139 -11.17 16.22 -6.77
CA LEU A 139 -10.35 17.13 -5.96
C LEU A 139 -9.24 17.82 -6.78
N LEU A 140 -8.73 17.20 -7.85
CA LEU A 140 -7.59 17.72 -8.62
C LEU A 140 -7.79 19.15 -9.10
N LYS A 141 -8.96 19.48 -9.67
CA LYS A 141 -9.25 20.84 -10.16
C LYS A 141 -9.13 21.88 -9.05
N THR A 142 -9.57 21.53 -7.85
CA THR A 142 -9.56 22.44 -6.69
C THR A 142 -8.18 22.52 -6.04
N LEU A 143 -7.37 21.48 -6.15
CA LEU A 143 -5.96 21.52 -5.72
C LEU A 143 -5.06 22.27 -6.72
N GLU A 144 -5.42 22.29 -8.00
CA GLU A 144 -4.72 23.06 -9.04
C GLU A 144 -4.99 24.56 -8.94
N GLU A 145 -6.27 24.92 -8.75
CA GLU A 145 -6.72 26.31 -8.67
C GLU A 145 -7.52 26.51 -7.37
N PRO A 146 -6.84 26.51 -6.21
CA PRO A 146 -7.50 26.66 -4.92
C PRO A 146 -8.08 28.08 -4.76
N PRO A 147 -9.32 28.23 -4.30
CA PRO A 147 -9.85 29.54 -3.94
C PRO A 147 -9.03 30.21 -2.84
N ALA A 148 -8.96 31.53 -2.86
CA ALA A 148 -8.24 32.30 -1.85
C ALA A 148 -8.80 32.00 -0.45
N GLY A 149 -7.91 31.74 0.51
CA GLY A 149 -8.27 31.42 1.89
C GLY A 149 -8.73 29.98 2.12
N VAL A 150 -8.67 29.08 1.13
CA VAL A 150 -8.96 27.65 1.29
C VAL A 150 -7.66 26.86 1.44
N ILE A 151 -7.61 25.97 2.44
CA ILE A 151 -6.47 25.10 2.72
C ILE A 151 -6.92 23.65 2.84
N PHE A 152 -6.24 22.74 2.14
CA PHE A 152 -6.44 21.30 2.23
C PHE A 152 -5.34 20.66 3.08
N ILE A 153 -5.74 19.80 4.02
CA ILE A 153 -4.82 18.97 4.81
C ILE A 153 -5.25 17.52 4.61
N LEU A 154 -4.48 16.80 3.81
CA LEU A 154 -4.71 15.40 3.51
C LEU A 154 -3.85 14.57 4.46
N ALA A 155 -4.41 13.56 5.13
CA ALA A 155 -3.65 12.65 5.98
C ALA A 155 -3.76 11.21 5.47
N THR A 156 -2.64 10.48 5.47
CA THR A 156 -2.61 9.08 5.06
C THR A 156 -1.60 8.25 5.84
N THR A 157 -1.95 6.99 6.08
CA THR A 157 -1.03 5.94 6.52
C THR A 157 -0.34 5.21 5.36
N GLU A 158 -0.86 5.35 4.14
CA GLU A 158 -0.39 4.64 2.93
C GLU A 158 -0.05 5.63 1.80
N PRO A 159 1.12 6.32 1.86
CA PRO A 159 1.50 7.31 0.86
C PRO A 159 1.64 6.73 -0.55
N GLN A 160 1.97 5.45 -0.68
CA GLN A 160 2.11 4.75 -1.96
C GLN A 160 0.80 4.60 -2.74
N LYS A 161 -0.35 4.69 -2.05
CA LYS A 161 -1.68 4.64 -2.69
C LYS A 161 -2.13 5.99 -3.22
N ILE A 162 -1.39 7.07 -2.91
CA ILE A 162 -1.74 8.41 -3.33
C ILE A 162 -1.25 8.65 -4.76
N PRO A 163 -2.11 9.11 -5.69
CA PRO A 163 -1.68 9.43 -7.04
C PRO A 163 -0.55 10.46 -7.10
N ALA A 164 0.40 10.27 -8.01
CA ALA A 164 1.51 11.20 -8.21
C ALA A 164 1.05 12.63 -8.53
N THR A 165 -0.11 12.78 -9.17
CA THR A 165 -0.76 14.06 -9.47
C THR A 165 -1.14 14.85 -8.22
N ILE A 166 -1.52 14.18 -7.13
CA ILE A 166 -1.81 14.83 -5.84
C ILE A 166 -0.50 15.16 -5.12
N LEU A 167 0.45 14.22 -5.14
CA LEU A 167 1.76 14.40 -4.51
C LEU A 167 2.50 15.64 -5.03
N SER A 168 2.43 15.92 -6.32
CA SER A 168 3.12 17.08 -6.92
C SER A 168 2.49 18.44 -6.56
N ARG A 169 1.27 18.45 -6.00
CA ARG A 169 0.52 19.67 -5.64
C ARG A 169 0.44 19.92 -4.14
N CYS A 170 0.94 19.00 -3.32
CA CYS A 170 0.90 19.10 -1.86
C CYS A 170 2.29 19.29 -1.27
N LEU A 171 2.39 20.10 -0.22
CA LEU A 171 3.56 20.07 0.65
C LEU A 171 3.51 18.78 1.48
N LYS A 172 4.35 17.81 1.11
CA LYS A 172 4.44 16.53 1.80
C LYS A 172 5.25 16.68 3.10
N LEU A 173 4.65 16.27 4.23
CA LEU A 173 5.30 16.19 5.54
C LEU A 173 5.24 14.75 6.07
N ASP A 174 6.42 14.15 6.25
CA ASP A 174 6.57 12.77 6.74
C ASP A 174 6.73 12.74 8.27
N PHE A 175 5.71 12.21 8.94
CA PHE A 175 5.64 11.94 10.36
C PHE A 175 6.42 10.69 10.68
N ARG A 176 7.25 10.77 11.72
CA ARG A 176 8.11 9.67 12.16
C ARG A 176 7.49 8.95 13.34
N ARG A 177 7.91 7.72 13.60
CA ARG A 177 7.62 7.04 14.86
C ARG A 177 8.22 7.84 16.01
N VAL A 178 7.45 7.99 17.09
CA VAL A 178 7.93 8.71 18.27
C VAL A 178 8.98 7.85 18.99
N PRO A 179 10.19 8.37 19.26
CA PRO A 179 11.21 7.62 19.99
C PRO A 179 10.72 7.19 21.36
N GLU A 180 11.07 5.97 21.78
CA GLU A 180 10.61 5.38 23.05
C GLU A 180 10.90 6.31 24.25
N GLN A 181 12.11 6.88 24.32
CA GLN A 181 12.48 7.81 25.39
C GLN A 181 11.54 9.02 25.48
N LYS A 182 11.17 9.60 24.34
CA LYS A 182 10.23 10.74 24.27
C LYS A 182 8.82 10.32 24.67
N MET A 183 8.41 9.12 24.28
CA MET A 183 7.12 8.55 24.68
C MET A 183 7.06 8.34 26.19
N ARG A 184 8.11 7.77 26.80
CA ARG A 184 8.23 7.59 28.25
C ARG A 184 8.18 8.92 29.00
N GLU A 185 8.91 9.93 28.53
CA GLU A 185 8.85 11.30 29.08
C GLU A 185 7.42 11.87 29.05
N GLY A 186 6.73 11.74 27.90
CA GLY A 186 5.35 12.20 27.74
C GLY A 186 4.36 11.47 28.64
N LEU A 187 4.41 10.13 28.68
CA LEU A 187 3.56 9.31 29.54
C LEU A 187 3.81 9.62 31.03
N ARG A 188 5.07 9.81 31.44
CA ARG A 188 5.42 10.20 32.82
C ARG A 188 4.80 11.54 33.20
N ALA A 189 4.87 12.53 32.31
CA ALA A 189 4.27 13.84 32.54
C ALA A 189 2.74 13.74 32.68
N ILE A 190 2.09 12.94 31.82
CA ILE A 190 0.64 12.69 31.86
C ILE A 190 0.23 12.02 33.18
N CYS A 191 0.90 10.92 33.56
CA CYS A 191 0.64 10.25 34.84
C CYS A 191 0.83 11.18 36.04
N GLY A 192 1.89 12.00 36.02
CA GLY A 192 2.16 13.01 37.05
C GLY A 192 1.02 14.02 37.19
N SER A 193 0.47 14.52 36.07
CA SER A 193 -0.67 15.45 36.08
C SER A 193 -1.95 14.84 36.64
N MET A 194 -2.10 13.52 36.56
CA MET A 194 -3.25 12.77 37.09
C MET A 194 -3.04 12.26 38.52
N GLY A 195 -1.85 12.44 39.10
CA GLY A 195 -1.49 11.88 40.40
C GLY A 195 -1.34 10.35 40.40
N VAL A 196 -1.06 9.76 39.24
CA VAL A 196 -0.81 8.33 39.06
C VAL A 196 0.68 8.05 39.23
N LYS A 197 1.04 7.06 40.05
CA LYS A 197 2.43 6.59 40.17
C LYS A 197 2.68 5.47 39.15
N ILE A 198 3.58 5.68 38.21
CA ILE A 198 3.97 4.64 37.24
C ILE A 198 5.44 4.28 37.39
N SER A 199 5.75 2.98 37.39
CA SER A 199 7.14 2.51 37.44
C SER A 199 7.86 2.74 36.10
N GLU A 200 9.18 2.99 36.14
CA GLU A 200 9.98 3.14 34.91
C GLU A 200 9.94 1.91 34.00
N ALA A 201 9.89 0.72 34.61
CA ALA A 201 9.74 -0.52 33.87
C ALA A 201 8.37 -0.62 33.17
N ALA A 202 7.27 -0.20 33.82
CA ALA A 202 5.95 -0.12 33.18
C ALA A 202 5.93 0.89 32.01
N LEU A 203 6.55 2.07 32.19
CA LEU A 203 6.68 3.07 31.13
C LEU A 203 7.41 2.52 29.90
N GLY A 204 8.55 1.85 30.12
CA GLY A 204 9.30 1.20 29.03
C GLY A 204 8.47 0.14 28.31
N LEU A 205 7.72 -0.66 29.07
CA LEU A 205 6.91 -1.74 28.51
C LEU A 205 5.75 -1.21 27.66
N ILE A 206 5.02 -0.18 28.13
CA ILE A 206 3.97 0.49 27.35
C ILE A 206 4.58 1.14 26.09
N ALA A 207 5.70 1.84 26.23
CA ALA A 207 6.31 2.57 25.12
C ALA A 207 6.85 1.64 24.03
N SER A 208 7.44 0.51 24.41
CA SER A 208 7.92 -0.51 23.48
C SER A 208 6.75 -1.17 22.72
N ASN A 209 5.67 -1.53 23.42
CA ASN A 209 4.48 -2.14 22.80
C ASN A 209 3.70 -1.17 21.90
N ALA A 210 3.80 0.13 22.16
CA ALA A 210 3.13 1.14 21.35
C ALA A 210 3.81 1.41 20.00
N ASP A 211 5.01 0.87 19.74
CA ASP A 211 5.71 0.93 18.45
C ASP A 211 5.78 2.34 17.81
N GLY A 212 5.97 3.36 18.66
CA GLY A 212 6.04 4.77 18.25
C GLY A 212 4.70 5.46 17.97
N SER A 213 3.57 4.81 18.27
CA SER A 213 2.21 5.37 18.25
C SER A 213 1.82 5.94 19.63
N VAL A 214 1.69 7.26 19.72
CA VAL A 214 1.28 7.93 20.98
C VAL A 214 -0.15 7.55 21.36
N ARG A 215 -1.02 7.36 20.36
CA ARG A 215 -2.41 6.96 20.58
C ARG A 215 -2.49 5.58 21.24
N ASP A 216 -1.68 4.63 20.78
CA ASP A 216 -1.72 3.27 21.30
C ASP A 216 -1.09 3.21 22.70
N ALA A 217 0.00 3.95 22.92
CA ALA A 217 0.59 4.12 24.25
C ALA A 217 -0.41 4.66 25.28
N LEU A 218 -1.16 5.71 24.93
CA LEU A 218 -2.20 6.26 25.79
C LEU A 218 -3.37 5.29 25.98
N SER A 219 -3.71 4.50 24.97
CA SER A 219 -4.78 3.50 25.05
C SER A 219 -4.39 2.34 25.96
N LEU A 220 -3.14 1.89 25.93
CA LEU A 220 -2.60 0.89 26.86
C LEU A 220 -2.56 1.43 28.29
N LEU A 221 -2.10 2.67 28.48
CA LEU A 221 -2.11 3.32 29.79
C LEU A 221 -3.54 3.46 30.34
N ASP A 222 -4.51 3.85 29.50
CA ASP A 222 -5.92 3.99 29.85
C ASP A 222 -6.52 2.65 30.36
N GLN A 223 -6.15 1.55 29.71
CA GLN A 223 -6.56 0.20 30.12
C GLN A 223 -5.94 -0.20 31.46
N CYS A 224 -4.64 0.07 31.67
CA CYS A 224 -3.99 -0.19 32.96
C CYS A 224 -4.66 0.58 34.11
N LEU A 225 -5.07 1.83 33.87
CA LEU A 225 -5.73 2.65 34.89
C LEU A 225 -7.19 2.27 35.14
N SER A 226 -7.84 1.65 34.15
CA SER A 226 -9.23 1.17 34.29
C SER A 226 -9.36 0.06 35.33
N ALA A 227 -8.26 -0.62 35.69
CA ALA A 227 -8.22 -1.59 36.78
C ALA A 227 -8.45 -0.98 38.18
N GLY A 228 -8.44 0.35 38.30
CA GLY A 228 -8.83 1.08 39.52
C GLY A 228 -7.69 1.51 40.44
N ASP A 229 -6.46 1.08 40.15
CA ASP A 229 -5.29 1.43 40.95
C ASP A 229 -4.65 2.77 40.50
N LYS A 230 -4.26 3.59 41.48
CA LYS A 230 -3.47 4.82 41.26
C LYS A 230 -1.97 4.54 41.10
N SER A 231 -1.61 3.28 40.95
CA SER A 231 -0.25 2.83 40.66
C SER A 231 -0.27 1.90 39.47
N VAL A 232 0.68 2.08 38.55
CA VAL A 232 0.88 1.19 37.40
C VAL A 232 2.26 0.53 37.52
N SER A 233 2.26 -0.76 37.83
CA SER A 233 3.47 -1.58 37.97
C SER A 233 3.80 -2.34 36.69
N ARG A 234 5.06 -2.79 36.52
CA ARG A 234 5.46 -3.64 35.39
C ARG A 234 4.58 -4.88 35.28
N LYS A 235 4.22 -5.47 36.42
CA LYS A 235 3.41 -6.68 36.49
C LYS A 235 2.01 -6.44 35.93
N GLU A 236 1.34 -5.36 36.31
CA GLU A 236 -0.01 -5.04 35.79
C GLU A 236 0.00 -4.82 34.28
N VAL A 237 1.01 -4.14 33.73
CA VAL A 237 1.12 -3.96 32.28
C VAL A 237 1.32 -5.31 31.58
N LEU A 238 2.15 -6.19 32.16
CA LEU A 238 2.38 -7.53 31.65
C LEU A 238 1.15 -8.42 31.76
N ASP A 239 0.40 -8.33 32.84
CA ASP A 239 -0.84 -9.07 33.03
C ASP A 239 -1.85 -8.60 31.96
N LEU A 240 -1.99 -7.29 31.73
CA LEU A 240 -2.85 -6.76 30.66
C LEU A 240 -2.43 -7.25 29.26
N LEU A 241 -1.14 -7.21 28.94
CA LEU A 241 -0.62 -7.62 27.63
C LEU A 241 -0.58 -9.14 27.45
N GLY A 242 -0.41 -9.89 28.53
CA GLY A 242 -0.13 -11.33 28.56
C GLY A 242 -1.34 -12.21 28.89
N THR A 243 -2.43 -11.66 29.44
CA THR A 243 -3.58 -12.46 29.93
C THR A 243 -4.39 -13.16 28.84
N SER A 244 -4.19 -12.86 27.55
CA SER A 244 -5.06 -13.41 26.49
C SER A 244 -4.34 -14.09 25.32
N GLY A 245 -3.02 -13.90 25.16
CA GLY A 245 -2.30 -14.28 23.93
C GLY A 245 -1.22 -15.35 24.10
N GLU A 246 -0.37 -15.22 25.13
CA GLU A 246 0.86 -16.03 25.23
C GLU A 246 0.56 -17.52 25.41
N GLU A 247 -0.47 -17.87 26.18
CA GLU A 247 -0.86 -19.26 26.39
C GLU A 247 -1.26 -19.95 25.09
N VAL A 248 -1.98 -19.22 24.23
CA VAL A 248 -2.38 -19.72 22.92
C VAL A 248 -1.15 -19.98 22.04
N PHE A 249 -0.14 -19.11 22.08
CA PHE A 249 1.06 -19.29 21.26
C PHE A 249 2.00 -20.39 21.80
N LEU A 250 2.11 -20.50 23.13
CA LEU A 250 2.79 -21.63 23.77
C LEU A 250 2.12 -22.95 23.37
N GLU A 251 0.80 -23.07 23.58
CA GLU A 251 0.04 -24.27 23.23
C GLU A 251 0.09 -24.57 21.72
N MET A 252 -0.12 -23.56 20.88
CA MET A 252 -0.06 -23.72 19.42
C MET A 252 1.30 -24.25 18.97
N THR A 253 2.38 -23.66 19.50
CA THR A 253 3.74 -24.05 19.15
C THR A 253 4.06 -25.46 19.68
N GLU A 254 3.58 -25.85 20.86
CA GLU A 254 3.68 -27.23 21.37
C GLU A 254 2.92 -28.23 20.47
N LEU A 255 1.71 -27.90 20.03
CA LEU A 255 0.90 -28.77 19.18
C LEU A 255 1.56 -29.01 17.82
N VAL A 256 2.04 -27.96 17.15
CA VAL A 256 2.71 -28.11 15.85
C VAL A 256 4.05 -28.83 15.98
N THR A 257 4.86 -28.51 16.99
CA THR A 257 6.15 -29.19 17.20
C THR A 257 6.00 -30.67 17.56
N ALA A 258 4.89 -31.04 18.21
CA ALA A 258 4.54 -32.43 18.50
C ALA A 258 3.86 -33.16 17.33
N GLY A 259 3.65 -32.50 16.18
CA GLY A 259 2.96 -33.08 15.01
C GLY A 259 1.46 -33.32 15.23
N ARG A 260 0.85 -32.67 16.23
CA ARG A 260 -0.58 -32.80 16.58
C ARG A 260 -1.43 -31.86 15.73
N THR A 261 -1.33 -31.98 14.41
CA THR A 261 -1.91 -31.05 13.42
C THR A 261 -3.41 -30.85 13.60
N GLY A 262 -4.17 -31.92 13.87
CA GLY A 262 -5.62 -31.83 14.07
C GLY A 262 -6.00 -30.95 15.26
N GLU A 263 -5.24 -31.03 16.35
CA GLU A 263 -5.47 -30.23 17.55
C GLU A 263 -5.04 -28.78 17.37
N ALA A 264 -3.93 -28.54 16.66
CA ALA A 264 -3.50 -27.20 16.27
C ALA A 264 -4.57 -26.48 15.43
N LEU A 265 -5.16 -27.19 14.46
CA LEU A 265 -6.25 -26.65 13.63
C LEU A 265 -7.53 -26.37 14.44
N LEU A 266 -7.86 -27.20 15.44
CA LEU A 266 -8.98 -26.94 16.34
C LEU A 266 -8.74 -25.73 17.25
N LEU A 267 -7.52 -25.56 17.75
CA LEU A 267 -7.13 -24.37 18.52
C LEU A 267 -7.22 -23.11 17.64
N LEU A 268 -6.74 -23.17 16.41
CA LEU A 268 -6.88 -22.08 15.44
C LEU A 268 -8.35 -21.73 15.20
N ALA A 269 -9.21 -22.72 14.97
CA ALA A 269 -10.64 -22.48 14.75
C ALA A 269 -11.27 -21.74 15.93
N ARG A 270 -11.02 -22.19 17.17
CA ARG A 270 -11.53 -21.53 18.38
C ARG A 270 -11.08 -20.07 18.48
N VAL A 271 -9.79 -19.83 18.28
CA VAL A 271 -9.21 -18.48 18.39
C VAL A 271 -9.77 -17.53 17.32
N LEU A 272 -10.03 -18.04 16.12
CA LEU A 272 -10.62 -17.25 15.04
C LEU A 272 -12.12 -17.02 15.24
N ASP A 273 -12.84 -18.00 15.81
CA ASP A 273 -14.26 -17.89 16.16
C ASP A 273 -14.48 -16.87 17.29
N ASP A 274 -13.50 -16.73 18.20
CA ASP A 274 -13.45 -15.66 19.22
C ASP A 274 -13.17 -14.26 18.63
N GLY A 275 -13.06 -14.15 17.29
CA GLY A 275 -12.96 -12.88 16.57
C GLY A 275 -11.55 -12.33 16.42
N LYS A 276 -10.51 -13.13 16.68
CA LYS A 276 -9.11 -12.70 16.51
C LYS A 276 -8.77 -12.52 15.03
N ASP A 277 -8.13 -11.40 14.68
CA ASP A 277 -7.73 -11.14 13.29
C ASP A 277 -6.61 -12.09 12.84
N VAL A 278 -6.79 -12.70 11.68
CA VAL A 278 -5.85 -13.70 11.12
C VAL A 278 -4.46 -13.12 10.87
N ARG A 279 -4.38 -11.88 10.37
CA ARG A 279 -3.10 -11.24 10.02
C ARG A 279 -2.35 -10.84 11.29
N GLN A 280 -3.08 -10.40 12.31
CA GLN A 280 -2.52 -10.15 13.63
C GLN A 280 -2.04 -11.45 14.28
N PHE A 281 -2.82 -12.53 14.20
CA PHE A 281 -2.41 -13.83 14.72
C PHE A 281 -1.10 -14.33 14.11
N LEU A 282 -0.95 -14.24 12.78
CA LEU A 282 0.30 -14.60 12.09
C LEU A 282 1.50 -13.80 12.59
N LYS A 283 1.33 -12.49 12.83
CA LYS A 283 2.40 -11.62 13.35
C LYS A 283 2.76 -11.98 14.79
N ASP A 284 1.75 -12.15 15.64
CA ASP A 284 1.96 -12.47 17.06
C ASP A 284 2.62 -13.84 17.23
N TRP A 285 2.24 -14.82 16.40
CA TRP A 285 2.86 -16.14 16.42
C TRP A 285 4.31 -16.10 15.92
N MET A 286 4.60 -15.29 14.89
CA MET A 286 5.97 -15.04 14.44
C MET A 286 6.81 -14.37 15.53
N GLU A 287 6.23 -13.41 16.26
CA GLU A 287 6.85 -12.76 17.40
C GLU A 287 7.17 -13.76 18.52
N HIS A 288 6.28 -14.72 18.77
CA HIS A 288 6.54 -15.81 19.71
C HIS A 288 7.75 -16.67 19.28
N TYR A 289 7.87 -17.03 17.99
CA TYR A 289 9.06 -17.73 17.48
C TYR A 289 10.35 -16.89 17.58
N ARG A 290 10.27 -15.57 17.34
CA ARG A 290 11.39 -14.65 17.60
C ARG A 290 11.77 -14.67 19.08
N ASN A 291 10.80 -14.70 19.98
CA ASN A 291 11.04 -14.75 21.42
C ASN A 291 11.71 -16.07 21.83
N LEU A 292 11.29 -17.21 21.25
CA LEU A 292 11.96 -18.51 21.42
C LEU A 292 13.42 -18.46 20.97
N LEU A 293 13.70 -17.83 19.82
CA LEU A 293 15.07 -17.65 19.33
C LEU A 293 15.93 -16.83 20.31
N ILE A 294 15.40 -15.70 20.80
CA ILE A 294 16.09 -14.85 21.79
C ILE A 294 16.34 -15.64 23.09
N ALA A 295 15.34 -16.37 23.57
CA ALA A 295 15.44 -17.19 24.77
C ALA A 295 16.51 -18.28 24.68
N LYS A 296 16.86 -18.72 23.46
CA LYS A 296 17.91 -19.72 23.22
C LYS A 296 19.34 -19.15 23.32
N TYR A 297 19.53 -17.88 22.98
CA TYR A 297 20.86 -17.26 22.87
C TYR A 297 21.18 -16.25 23.97
N VAL A 298 20.17 -15.72 24.66
CA VAL A 298 20.34 -14.65 25.63
C VAL A 298 20.18 -15.21 27.02
N GLU A 299 21.20 -15.09 27.88
CA GLU A 299 21.18 -15.63 29.25
C GLU A 299 20.03 -15.02 30.10
N LYS A 300 19.77 -13.73 29.89
CA LYS A 300 18.66 -12.98 30.50
C LYS A 300 17.71 -12.44 29.43
N PRO A 301 16.82 -13.29 28.89
CA PRO A 301 15.86 -12.87 27.87
C PRO A 301 14.98 -11.73 28.36
N GLU A 302 14.71 -11.60 29.67
CA GLU A 302 13.89 -10.52 30.25
C GLU A 302 14.43 -9.10 30.00
N GLU A 303 15.70 -8.97 29.63
CA GLU A 303 16.31 -7.67 29.26
C GLU A 303 15.93 -7.25 27.83
N ILE A 304 15.49 -8.18 26.99
CA ILE A 304 15.11 -7.96 25.59
C ILE A 304 13.62 -8.26 25.36
N LEU A 305 13.09 -9.25 26.07
CA LEU A 305 11.73 -9.72 26.01
C LEU A 305 10.88 -8.97 27.04
N ASN A 306 9.85 -8.29 26.56
CA ASN A 306 8.86 -7.59 27.36
C ASN A 306 7.83 -8.56 27.96
N LEU A 307 8.28 -9.66 28.59
CA LEU A 307 7.43 -10.70 29.16
C LEU A 307 7.53 -10.75 30.69
N SER A 308 6.52 -11.34 31.34
CA SER A 308 6.57 -11.63 32.78
C SER A 308 7.62 -12.71 33.07
N GLY A 309 8.11 -12.76 34.31
CA GLY A 309 9.07 -13.80 34.71
C GLY A 309 8.50 -15.21 34.56
N GLU A 310 7.21 -15.38 34.83
CA GLU A 310 6.49 -16.65 34.62
C GLU A 310 6.45 -17.04 33.14
N ASN A 311 6.02 -16.13 32.25
CA ASN A 311 5.97 -16.39 30.81
C ASN A 311 7.38 -16.58 30.23
N THR A 312 8.38 -15.85 30.72
CA THR A 312 9.77 -16.04 30.31
C THR A 312 10.27 -17.44 30.69
N ASN A 313 9.91 -17.94 31.87
CA ASN A 313 10.29 -19.30 32.27
C ASN A 313 9.58 -20.37 31.43
N ARG A 314 8.29 -20.19 31.12
CA ARG A 314 7.54 -21.07 30.21
C ARG A 314 8.16 -21.07 28.80
N LEU A 315 8.48 -19.90 28.27
CA LEU A 315 9.12 -19.72 26.98
C LEU A 315 10.52 -20.35 26.94
N LYS A 316 11.34 -20.16 27.99
CA LYS A 316 12.64 -20.83 28.13
C LYS A 316 12.50 -22.35 28.14
N ALA A 317 11.50 -22.88 28.86
CA ALA A 317 11.25 -24.31 28.92
C ALA A 317 10.83 -24.88 27.56
N GLN A 318 10.04 -24.13 26.77
CA GLN A 318 9.68 -24.52 25.42
C GLN A 318 10.87 -24.42 24.45
N ALA A 319 11.62 -23.31 24.48
CA ALA A 319 12.81 -23.10 23.65
C ALA A 319 13.88 -24.18 23.88
N ALA A 320 14.00 -24.70 25.10
CA ALA A 320 14.92 -25.79 25.44
C ALA A 320 14.49 -27.15 24.85
N LYS A 321 13.20 -27.35 24.58
CA LYS A 321 12.67 -28.58 23.96
C LYS A 321 12.70 -28.55 22.43
N MET A 322 12.98 -27.39 21.84
CA MET A 322 12.96 -27.20 20.38
C MET A 322 14.37 -27.11 19.81
N ASP A 323 14.54 -27.72 18.64
CA ASP A 323 15.75 -27.57 17.85
C ASP A 323 15.81 -26.20 17.18
N LEU A 324 17.03 -25.73 16.90
CA LEU A 324 17.22 -24.42 16.28
C LEU A 324 16.64 -24.39 14.85
N SER A 325 16.68 -25.52 14.14
CA SER A 325 16.03 -25.70 12.83
C SER A 325 14.53 -25.42 12.92
N GLN A 326 13.84 -26.04 13.89
CA GLN A 326 12.39 -25.88 14.10
C GLN A 326 12.02 -24.41 14.39
N ILE A 327 12.80 -23.72 15.22
CA ILE A 327 12.56 -22.29 15.52
C ILE A 327 12.75 -21.45 14.25
N ARG A 328 13.82 -21.69 13.50
CA ARG A 328 14.12 -20.96 12.25
C ARG A 328 13.06 -21.20 11.18
N GLU A 329 12.65 -22.45 10.98
CA GLU A 329 11.58 -22.84 10.05
C GLU A 329 10.26 -22.16 10.42
N GLY A 330 9.93 -22.12 11.71
CA GLY A 330 8.83 -21.33 12.26
C GLY A 330 8.82 -19.88 11.80
N ILE A 331 9.94 -19.18 11.99
CA ILE A 331 10.08 -17.78 11.58
C ILE A 331 9.90 -17.61 10.07
N VAL A 332 10.52 -18.48 9.27
CA VAL A 332 10.47 -18.40 7.80
C VAL A 332 9.08 -18.66 7.26
N GLU A 333 8.42 -19.73 7.72
CA GLU A 333 7.08 -20.11 7.27
C GLU A 333 6.05 -19.03 7.64
N LEU A 334 6.05 -18.57 8.90
CA LEU A 334 5.13 -17.52 9.35
C LEU A 334 5.39 -16.19 8.64
N SER A 335 6.66 -15.85 8.35
CA SER A 335 7.01 -14.68 7.57
C SER A 335 6.48 -14.76 6.14
N GLY A 336 6.62 -15.91 5.48
CA GLY A 336 6.06 -16.17 4.15
C GLY A 336 4.54 -16.05 4.14
N ALA A 337 3.88 -16.78 5.05
CA ALA A 337 2.43 -16.76 5.20
C ALA A 337 1.91 -15.34 5.50
N SER A 338 2.59 -14.57 6.35
CA SER A 338 2.21 -13.18 6.64
C SER A 338 2.35 -12.26 5.42
N ALA A 339 3.35 -12.46 4.56
CA ALA A 339 3.55 -11.67 3.36
C ALA A 339 2.46 -11.96 2.31
N GLU A 340 2.11 -13.23 2.12
CA GLU A 340 1.04 -13.66 1.22
C GLU A 340 -0.35 -13.25 1.74
N ALA A 341 -0.58 -13.39 3.04
CA ALA A 341 -1.83 -13.01 3.69
C ALA A 341 -2.14 -11.51 3.55
N LYS A 342 -1.13 -10.67 3.32
CA LYS A 342 -1.31 -9.22 3.10
C LYS A 342 -2.20 -8.91 1.90
N TRP A 343 -2.11 -9.72 0.84
CA TRP A 343 -2.82 -9.48 -0.44
C TRP A 343 -3.88 -10.53 -0.75
N SER A 344 -3.96 -11.60 0.06
CA SER A 344 -4.94 -12.66 -0.11
C SER A 344 -6.35 -12.25 0.33
N THR A 345 -7.35 -12.68 -0.43
CA THR A 345 -8.78 -12.61 -0.05
C THR A 345 -9.19 -13.70 0.94
N ARG A 346 -8.30 -14.69 1.20
CA ARG A 346 -8.55 -15.84 2.09
C ARG A 346 -7.35 -16.06 3.03
N PRO A 347 -7.01 -15.10 3.91
CA PRO A 347 -5.85 -15.21 4.79
C PRO A 347 -5.95 -16.38 5.77
N ARG A 348 -7.17 -16.80 6.15
CA ARG A 348 -7.41 -17.94 7.04
C ARG A 348 -6.79 -19.24 6.50
N VAL A 349 -6.95 -19.50 5.20
CA VAL A 349 -6.41 -20.70 4.56
C VAL A 349 -4.87 -20.71 4.61
N LEU A 350 -4.24 -19.54 4.48
CA LEU A 350 -2.78 -19.43 4.55
C LEU A 350 -2.26 -19.68 5.97
N LEU A 351 -2.98 -19.23 6.99
CA LEU A 351 -2.66 -19.54 8.40
C LEU A 351 -2.82 -21.04 8.69
N GLU A 352 -3.92 -21.65 8.26
CA GLU A 352 -4.15 -23.10 8.41
C GLU A 352 -3.06 -23.91 7.69
N LEU A 353 -2.68 -23.51 6.47
CA LEU A 353 -1.60 -24.15 5.71
C LEU A 353 -0.24 -24.02 6.42
N ALA A 354 0.08 -22.84 6.95
CA ALA A 354 1.30 -22.62 7.72
C ALA A 354 1.37 -23.54 8.94
N ALA A 355 0.26 -23.68 9.69
CA ALA A 355 0.20 -24.59 10.84
C ALA A 355 0.40 -26.05 10.45
N VAL A 356 -0.17 -26.48 9.31
CA VAL A 356 0.05 -27.84 8.77
C VAL A 356 1.52 -28.06 8.42
N ARG A 357 2.15 -27.12 7.72
CA ARG A 357 3.57 -27.22 7.31
C ARG A 357 4.52 -27.25 8.50
N LEU A 358 4.27 -26.41 9.51
CA LEU A 358 5.03 -26.42 10.75
C LEU A 358 4.87 -27.73 11.53
N SER A 359 3.76 -28.45 11.33
CA SER A 359 3.52 -29.75 11.96
C SER A 359 4.13 -30.92 11.20
N SER A 360 4.22 -30.84 9.87
CA SER A 360 4.75 -31.91 9.02
C SER A 360 6.28 -31.86 8.85
N GLY A 361 6.91 -30.70 9.11
CA GLY A 361 8.35 -30.52 8.89
C GLY A 361 8.75 -30.63 7.41
N GLU A 362 7.81 -30.47 6.49
CA GLU A 362 8.08 -30.51 5.06
C GLU A 362 8.85 -29.25 4.65
N GLU A 363 10.13 -29.41 4.32
CA GLU A 363 10.90 -28.37 3.64
C GLU A 363 10.23 -28.03 2.31
N MET A 364 9.87 -26.77 2.13
CA MET A 364 9.56 -26.26 0.80
C MET A 364 10.87 -26.23 0.00
N GLU A 365 10.97 -27.06 -1.05
CA GLU A 365 11.85 -26.70 -2.16
C GLU A 365 11.44 -25.27 -2.57
N PRO A 366 12.38 -24.29 -2.54
CA PRO A 366 12.04 -22.94 -2.94
C PRO A 366 11.45 -23.02 -4.35
N ALA A 367 10.24 -22.47 -4.53
CA ALA A 367 9.66 -22.34 -5.85
C ALA A 367 10.75 -21.74 -6.76
N PRO A 368 11.11 -22.39 -7.88
CA PRO A 368 12.23 -21.95 -8.68
C PRO A 368 11.99 -20.50 -9.04
N ALA A 369 12.91 -19.63 -8.61
CA ALA A 369 12.93 -18.23 -9.03
C ALA A 369 12.69 -18.22 -10.54
N PRO A 370 11.83 -17.33 -11.08
CA PRO A 370 11.49 -17.33 -12.50
C PRO A 370 12.79 -17.28 -13.29
N ARG A 371 13.18 -18.43 -13.86
CA ARG A 371 14.38 -18.54 -14.69
C ARG A 371 14.09 -17.61 -15.86
N ARG A 372 14.82 -16.50 -15.93
CA ARG A 372 14.92 -15.73 -17.17
C ARG A 372 15.46 -16.70 -18.21
N GLU A 373 14.56 -17.25 -19.03
CA GLU A 373 14.94 -18.12 -20.13
C GLU A 373 15.89 -17.31 -21.01
N ARG A 374 17.17 -17.70 -21.01
CA ARG A 374 18.10 -17.24 -22.04
C ARG A 374 17.53 -17.75 -23.38
N PRO A 375 17.34 -16.89 -24.39
CA PRO A 375 16.81 -17.34 -25.67
C PRO A 375 17.70 -18.45 -26.22
N VAL A 376 17.12 -19.64 -26.37
CA VAL A 376 17.78 -20.76 -27.03
C VAL A 376 18.03 -20.32 -28.47
N ARG A 377 19.29 -20.26 -28.88
CA ARG A 377 19.70 -20.00 -30.27
C ARG A 377 19.21 -21.18 -31.11
N ARG A 378 18.01 -21.06 -31.69
CA ARG A 378 17.48 -22.04 -32.64
C ARG A 378 18.34 -22.01 -33.90
N GLN A 379 19.01 -23.13 -34.18
CA GLN A 379 19.55 -23.40 -35.51
C GLN A 379 18.40 -23.48 -36.52
N PRO A 380 18.59 -23.06 -37.78
CA PRO A 380 17.55 -23.09 -38.79
C PRO A 380 17.24 -24.54 -39.18
N ALA A 381 16.01 -24.99 -38.91
CA ALA A 381 15.48 -26.26 -39.40
C ALA A 381 14.94 -26.09 -40.84
N ALA A 382 15.21 -27.10 -41.66
CA ALA A 382 14.90 -27.18 -43.09
C ALA A 382 13.40 -27.06 -43.42
N ALA A 383 13.13 -26.54 -44.61
CA ALA A 383 11.80 -26.26 -45.14
C ALA A 383 10.93 -27.54 -45.31
N PRO A 384 9.63 -27.50 -44.96
CA PRO A 384 8.69 -28.56 -45.32
C PRO A 384 8.16 -28.40 -46.75
N VAL A 385 7.99 -29.55 -47.38
CA VAL A 385 7.51 -29.82 -48.75
C VAL A 385 6.02 -29.48 -48.90
N GLN A 386 5.65 -28.89 -50.04
CA GLN A 386 4.29 -28.51 -50.43
C GLN A 386 3.42 -29.75 -50.73
N GLN A 387 2.17 -29.74 -50.25
CA GLN A 387 1.10 -30.60 -50.76
C GLN A 387 0.13 -29.76 -51.60
N GLU A 388 -0.22 -30.27 -52.78
CA GLU A 388 -1.11 -29.67 -53.75
C GLU A 388 -2.57 -29.61 -53.26
N PRO A 389 -3.32 -28.55 -53.59
CA PRO A 389 -4.73 -28.39 -53.24
C PRO A 389 -5.66 -29.05 -54.27
N GLN A 390 -6.74 -29.69 -53.79
CA GLN A 390 -7.85 -30.16 -54.64
C GLN A 390 -8.95 -29.08 -54.73
N ASP A 391 -9.38 -28.84 -55.97
CA ASP A 391 -10.38 -27.86 -56.40
C ASP A 391 -11.84 -28.23 -56.05
N LEU A 392 -12.64 -27.21 -55.70
CA LEU A 392 -14.11 -27.18 -55.78
C LEU A 392 -14.55 -25.76 -56.20
N PRO A 393 -15.75 -25.58 -56.81
CA PRO A 393 -15.90 -24.84 -58.06
C PRO A 393 -16.13 -23.33 -57.91
N TYR A 394 -15.79 -22.65 -58.99
CA TYR A 394 -15.91 -21.22 -59.28
C TYR A 394 -17.34 -20.68 -59.08
N GLY A 395 -17.49 -19.69 -58.22
CA GLY A 395 -18.64 -18.80 -58.14
C GLY A 395 -18.15 -17.37 -57.98
N ASP A 396 -18.30 -16.59 -59.04
CA ASP A 396 -18.17 -15.13 -59.18
C ASP A 396 -17.40 -14.36 -58.09
N MET A 397 -16.20 -13.90 -58.44
CA MET A 397 -15.55 -12.78 -57.75
C MET A 397 -16.23 -11.46 -58.10
N PRO A 398 -16.68 -10.66 -57.11
CA PRO A 398 -16.78 -9.23 -57.27
C PRO A 398 -15.38 -8.60 -57.14
N ALA A 399 -15.19 -7.53 -57.88
CA ALA A 399 -13.99 -6.73 -57.99
C ALA A 399 -13.37 -6.32 -56.64
N TYR A 400 -12.04 -6.20 -56.67
CA TYR A 400 -11.22 -5.47 -55.70
C TYR A 400 -11.89 -4.16 -55.29
N ALA A 401 -12.29 -4.06 -54.03
CA ALA A 401 -12.61 -2.80 -53.38
C ALA A 401 -11.46 -2.45 -52.43
N GLU A 402 -10.97 -1.23 -52.62
CA GLU A 402 -9.81 -0.59 -52.02
C GLU A 402 -9.62 -0.87 -50.52
N ALA A 403 -8.34 -0.98 -50.12
CA ALA A 403 -7.92 -0.99 -48.73
C ALA A 403 -8.49 0.24 -48.00
N ALA A 404 -9.30 0.01 -46.97
CA ALA A 404 -9.79 1.07 -46.09
C ALA A 404 -8.61 1.67 -45.28
N PRO A 405 -8.59 3.00 -45.06
CA PRO A 405 -7.48 3.68 -44.41
C PRO A 405 -7.31 3.25 -42.95
N ALA A 406 -6.05 3.13 -42.52
CA ALA A 406 -5.61 2.59 -41.23
C ALA A 406 -6.07 3.37 -39.98
N ASP A 407 -6.81 4.47 -40.13
CA ASP A 407 -7.25 5.32 -39.02
C ASP A 407 -8.60 4.92 -38.40
N ASN A 408 -9.39 4.04 -39.03
CA ASN A 408 -10.73 3.66 -38.54
C ASN A 408 -10.79 2.30 -37.80
N LEU A 409 -9.69 1.53 -37.79
CA LEU A 409 -9.66 0.18 -37.21
C LEU A 409 -9.47 0.17 -35.69
N ASP A 410 -8.71 1.13 -35.15
CA ASP A 410 -8.52 1.22 -33.69
C ASP A 410 -9.79 1.73 -33.01
N ASP A 411 -10.45 2.76 -33.56
CA ASP A 411 -11.73 3.25 -33.05
C ASP A 411 -12.84 2.19 -33.11
N PHE A 412 -12.86 1.38 -34.17
CA PHE A 412 -13.74 0.22 -34.27
C PHE A 412 -13.46 -0.80 -33.16
N TRP A 413 -12.19 -1.14 -32.92
CA TRP A 413 -11.77 -2.05 -31.86
C TRP A 413 -12.09 -1.54 -30.46
N GLN A 414 -11.87 -0.24 -30.21
CA GLN A 414 -12.24 0.41 -28.96
C GLN A 414 -13.76 0.39 -28.74
N GLY A 415 -14.55 0.51 -29.82
CA GLY A 415 -16.01 0.34 -29.81
C GLY A 415 -16.45 -1.07 -29.43
N ILE A 416 -15.81 -2.12 -29.99
CA ILE A 416 -16.08 -3.53 -29.65
C ILE A 416 -15.86 -3.77 -28.17
N LEU A 417 -14.72 -3.32 -27.65
CA LEU A 417 -14.34 -3.52 -26.26
C LEU A 417 -15.21 -2.72 -25.29
N ALA A 418 -15.65 -1.52 -25.67
CA ALA A 418 -16.58 -0.71 -24.87
C ALA A 418 -17.98 -1.38 -24.74
N GLU A 419 -18.44 -2.08 -25.78
CA GLU A 419 -19.70 -2.83 -25.74
C GLU A 419 -19.55 -4.17 -24.99
N GLY A 420 -18.40 -4.85 -25.14
CA GLY A 420 -18.04 -6.03 -24.34
C GLY A 420 -17.91 -5.73 -22.84
N GLU A 421 -17.41 -4.55 -22.46
CA GLU A 421 -17.28 -4.10 -21.06
C GLU A 421 -18.62 -4.04 -20.31
N LYS A 422 -19.76 -3.84 -21.02
CA LYS A 422 -21.10 -3.91 -20.41
C LYS A 422 -21.48 -5.33 -19.96
N SER A 423 -20.86 -6.35 -20.55
CA SER A 423 -21.07 -7.75 -20.17
C SER A 423 -20.05 -8.25 -19.13
N ARG A 424 -18.81 -7.73 -19.15
CA ARG A 424 -17.76 -8.06 -18.16
C ARG A 424 -16.70 -6.96 -18.04
N SER A 425 -16.42 -6.54 -16.80
CA SER A 425 -15.44 -5.49 -16.46
C SER A 425 -13.96 -5.88 -16.71
N SER A 426 -13.66 -7.12 -17.07
CA SER A 426 -12.29 -7.64 -17.25
C SER A 426 -11.65 -7.28 -18.60
N LEU A 427 -12.41 -6.78 -19.59
CA LEU A 427 -11.90 -6.39 -20.92
C LEU A 427 -11.22 -5.00 -20.94
N HIS A 428 -11.29 -4.25 -19.85
CA HIS A 428 -10.68 -2.92 -19.71
C HIS A 428 -9.17 -2.92 -19.94
N MET A 429 -8.48 -3.97 -19.51
CA MET A 429 -7.04 -4.12 -19.67
C MET A 429 -6.63 -4.27 -21.15
N LEU A 430 -7.49 -4.88 -21.97
CA LEU A 430 -7.28 -4.99 -23.42
C LEU A 430 -7.57 -3.67 -24.12
N ARG A 431 -8.55 -2.91 -23.65
CA ARG A 431 -8.93 -1.61 -24.21
C ARG A 431 -7.80 -0.59 -24.15
N VAL A 432 -7.16 -0.49 -22.98
CA VAL A 432 -6.04 0.44 -22.75
C VAL A 432 -4.72 -0.11 -23.33
N GLY A 433 -4.58 -1.44 -23.36
CA GLY A 433 -3.32 -2.12 -23.64
C GLY A 433 -3.18 -2.74 -25.03
N SER A 434 -4.14 -2.60 -25.94
CA SER A 434 -4.09 -3.18 -27.29
C SER A 434 -4.59 -2.23 -28.36
N ARG A 435 -4.24 -2.49 -29.62
CA ARG A 435 -4.81 -1.82 -30.80
C ARG A 435 -5.00 -2.81 -31.92
N MET A 436 -6.01 -2.61 -32.75
CA MET A 436 -6.17 -3.43 -33.96
C MET A 436 -5.26 -2.92 -35.06
N VAL A 437 -4.60 -3.85 -35.76
CA VAL A 437 -3.60 -3.51 -36.79
C VAL A 437 -3.98 -4.02 -38.17
N ALA A 438 -4.76 -5.11 -38.24
CA ALA A 438 -5.28 -5.60 -39.50
C ALA A 438 -6.62 -6.31 -39.28
N MET A 439 -7.50 -6.27 -40.28
CA MET A 439 -8.70 -7.08 -40.34
C MET A 439 -8.95 -7.48 -41.79
N ASN A 440 -9.08 -8.78 -42.04
CA ASN A 440 -9.50 -9.34 -43.32
C ASN A 440 -10.76 -10.21 -43.11
N GLU A 441 -11.22 -10.91 -44.15
CA GLU A 441 -12.45 -11.71 -44.09
C GLU A 441 -12.37 -12.92 -43.15
N LYS A 442 -11.16 -13.40 -42.81
CA LYS A 442 -10.94 -14.63 -42.02
C LYS A 442 -10.24 -14.39 -40.68
N VAL A 443 -9.49 -13.30 -40.54
CA VAL A 443 -8.60 -13.01 -39.41
C VAL A 443 -8.63 -11.53 -39.08
N PHE A 444 -8.57 -11.20 -37.79
CA PHE A 444 -8.26 -9.87 -37.30
C PHE A 444 -7.05 -9.94 -36.37
N SER A 445 -6.13 -9.00 -36.54
CA SER A 445 -4.84 -8.98 -35.85
C SER A 445 -4.77 -7.82 -34.88
N ILE A 446 -4.46 -8.11 -33.62
CA ILE A 446 -4.39 -7.15 -32.52
C ILE A 446 -2.96 -7.09 -32.00
N GLN A 447 -2.41 -5.90 -31.93
CA GLN A 447 -1.12 -5.65 -31.32
C GLN A 447 -1.30 -5.24 -29.86
N ALA A 448 -0.70 -6.02 -28.96
CA ALA A 448 -0.59 -5.65 -27.56
C ALA A 448 0.51 -4.61 -27.36
N LYS A 449 0.22 -3.56 -26.59
CA LYS A 449 1.18 -2.53 -26.15
C LYS A 449 1.96 -2.96 -24.91
N THR A 450 1.46 -3.95 -24.15
CA THR A 450 2.10 -4.49 -22.94
C THR A 450 2.03 -6.02 -22.90
N ASP A 451 2.97 -6.67 -22.19
CA ASP A 451 2.97 -8.14 -22.02
C ASP A 451 1.70 -8.62 -21.29
N THR A 452 1.18 -7.81 -20.36
CA THR A 452 -0.08 -8.07 -19.67
C THR A 452 -1.26 -8.08 -20.65
N ALA A 453 -1.35 -7.11 -21.56
CA ALA A 453 -2.42 -7.08 -22.56
C ALA A 453 -2.31 -8.24 -23.56
N TYR A 454 -1.09 -8.66 -23.91
CA TYR A 454 -0.88 -9.83 -24.76
C TYR A 454 -1.41 -11.11 -24.10
N ARG A 455 -1.05 -11.37 -22.84
CA ARG A 455 -1.52 -12.54 -22.08
C ARG A 455 -3.03 -12.55 -21.89
N TYR A 456 -3.63 -11.39 -21.63
CA TYR A 456 -5.08 -11.27 -21.53
C TYR A 456 -5.76 -11.55 -22.88
N GLY A 457 -5.21 -11.06 -23.99
CA GLY A 457 -5.80 -11.29 -25.32
C GLY A 457 -5.74 -12.75 -25.74
N GLU A 458 -4.64 -13.44 -25.39
CA GLU A 458 -4.54 -14.90 -25.54
C GLU A 458 -5.53 -15.65 -24.64
N MET A 459 -5.65 -15.24 -23.37
CA MET A 459 -6.55 -15.86 -22.39
C MET A 459 -8.02 -15.76 -22.80
N TYR A 460 -8.42 -14.63 -23.39
CA TYR A 460 -9.80 -14.35 -23.78
C TYR A 460 -10.04 -14.50 -25.29
N ARG A 461 -9.17 -15.21 -26.02
CA ARG A 461 -9.22 -15.31 -27.49
C ARG A 461 -10.60 -15.66 -28.04
N ARG A 462 -11.22 -16.73 -27.52
CA ARG A 462 -12.54 -17.20 -28.00
C ARG A 462 -13.64 -16.16 -27.80
N GLU A 463 -13.62 -15.47 -26.66
CA GLU A 463 -14.64 -14.46 -26.34
C GLU A 463 -14.50 -13.23 -27.25
N LEU A 464 -13.26 -12.85 -27.60
CA LEU A 464 -13.01 -11.76 -28.54
C LEU A 464 -13.44 -12.11 -29.97
N GLU A 465 -13.25 -13.36 -30.40
CA GLU A 465 -13.75 -13.86 -31.70
C GLU A 465 -15.29 -13.85 -31.75
N GLU A 466 -15.96 -14.25 -30.67
CA GLU A 466 -17.43 -14.21 -30.56
C GLU A 466 -17.97 -12.78 -30.58
N LEU A 467 -17.34 -11.85 -29.85
CA LEU A 467 -17.70 -10.44 -29.88
C LEU A 467 -17.52 -9.83 -31.27
N MET A 468 -16.41 -10.17 -31.94
CA MET A 468 -16.14 -9.75 -33.32
C MET A 468 -17.22 -10.28 -34.28
N GLN A 469 -17.61 -11.55 -34.16
CA GLN A 469 -18.67 -12.15 -34.96
C GLN A 469 -20.02 -11.49 -34.70
N LYS A 470 -20.35 -11.20 -33.43
CA LYS A 470 -21.61 -10.56 -33.05
C LYS A 470 -21.76 -9.16 -33.65
N GLN A 471 -20.66 -8.42 -33.76
CA GLN A 471 -20.68 -7.04 -34.22
C GLN A 471 -20.52 -6.88 -35.74
N THR A 472 -19.79 -7.80 -36.38
CA THR A 472 -19.55 -7.77 -37.83
C THR A 472 -20.41 -8.75 -38.62
N GLY A 473 -21.11 -9.67 -37.94
CA GLY A 473 -21.88 -10.76 -38.55
C GLY A 473 -21.04 -11.89 -39.15
N VAL A 474 -19.70 -11.78 -39.15
CA VAL A 474 -18.79 -12.73 -39.80
C VAL A 474 -17.80 -13.29 -38.80
N SER A 475 -17.67 -14.62 -38.75
CA SER A 475 -16.72 -15.31 -37.89
C SER A 475 -15.28 -15.10 -38.39
N ARG A 476 -14.46 -14.42 -37.59
CA ARG A 476 -13.03 -14.21 -37.85
C ARG A 476 -12.20 -14.75 -36.70
N LYS A 477 -11.01 -15.27 -37.00
CA LYS A 477 -10.05 -15.71 -35.98
C LYS A 477 -9.19 -14.55 -35.47
N LEU A 478 -8.84 -14.57 -34.20
CA LEU A 478 -7.98 -13.59 -33.56
C LEU A 478 -6.51 -13.99 -33.68
N GLU A 479 -5.69 -13.07 -34.17
CA GLU A 479 -4.24 -13.14 -34.11
C GLU A 479 -3.70 -12.07 -33.16
N MET A 480 -3.07 -12.47 -32.05
CA MET A 480 -2.40 -11.52 -31.15
C MET A 480 -0.92 -11.37 -31.53
N LEU A 481 -0.51 -10.13 -31.75
CA LEU A 481 0.89 -9.75 -31.95
C LEU A 481 1.48 -9.23 -30.64
N PRO A 482 2.66 -9.74 -30.21
CA PRO A 482 3.34 -9.26 -29.02
C PRO A 482 3.85 -7.81 -29.20
N PRO A 483 4.21 -7.11 -28.10
CA PRO A 483 4.69 -5.73 -28.18
C PRO A 483 5.92 -5.61 -29.09
N GLY A 484 5.82 -4.75 -30.11
CA GLY A 484 6.94 -4.43 -31.01
C GLY A 484 7.02 -5.18 -32.34
N GLN A 485 6.11 -6.12 -32.64
CA GLN A 485 6.02 -6.74 -33.98
C GLN A 485 5.01 -6.00 -34.88
N THR A 486 5.40 -5.62 -36.10
CA THR A 486 4.52 -5.12 -37.17
C THR A 486 4.03 -6.27 -38.08
N PRO A 487 2.83 -6.18 -38.69
CA PRO A 487 2.31 -7.21 -39.57
C PRO A 487 3.19 -7.36 -40.82
N ALA A 488 3.37 -8.59 -41.31
CA ALA A 488 4.04 -8.85 -42.58
C ALA A 488 3.20 -8.27 -43.73
N GLN A 489 3.59 -7.13 -44.30
CA GLN A 489 3.00 -6.59 -45.52
C GLN A 489 3.50 -7.39 -46.73
N GLY A 490 2.58 -8.00 -47.46
CA GLY A 490 2.86 -8.65 -48.75
C GLY A 490 3.41 -7.64 -49.75
N GLY A 491 4.52 -8.00 -50.41
CA GLY A 491 5.21 -7.12 -51.34
C GLY A 491 4.56 -7.06 -52.72
N ALA A 492 4.59 -5.87 -53.33
CA ALA A 492 4.62 -5.68 -54.77
C ALA A 492 5.37 -4.37 -55.10
N ALA A 493 6.20 -4.47 -56.15
CA ALA A 493 7.27 -3.56 -56.53
C ALA A 493 6.82 -2.19 -57.08
N GLY A 494 7.70 -1.20 -56.96
CA GLY A 494 7.64 0.07 -57.70
C GLY A 494 8.51 1.13 -57.04
N GLY A 495 9.67 1.42 -57.61
CA GLY A 495 10.70 2.29 -57.01
C GLY A 495 10.41 3.78 -57.11
N ALA A 496 11.03 4.54 -56.20
CA ALA A 496 11.60 5.86 -56.46
C ALA A 496 12.45 6.30 -55.24
N GLU A 497 13.75 6.40 -55.48
CA GLU A 497 14.70 7.38 -54.92
C GLU A 497 14.82 7.54 -53.40
N GLY A 498 15.93 6.97 -52.88
CA GLY A 498 16.35 7.12 -51.50
C GLY A 498 17.14 8.40 -51.23
N GLN A 499 16.94 8.92 -50.03
CA GLN A 499 17.98 9.56 -49.23
C GLN A 499 17.86 9.04 -47.79
N ALA A 500 18.87 8.29 -47.35
CA ALA A 500 19.01 7.82 -45.98
C ALA A 500 19.95 8.76 -45.20
N PRO A 501 19.71 9.06 -43.92
CA PRO A 501 20.77 9.37 -42.98
C PRO A 501 21.28 8.07 -42.32
N ALA A 502 22.60 8.00 -42.21
CA ALA A 502 23.40 6.85 -41.82
C ALA A 502 23.04 6.24 -40.45
N GLY A 503 23.08 4.90 -40.40
CA GLY A 503 22.86 4.10 -39.20
C GLY A 503 23.94 4.30 -38.14
N ARG A 504 23.51 4.32 -36.86
CA ARG A 504 24.39 4.11 -35.70
C ARG A 504 24.90 2.66 -35.72
N ARG A 505 26.21 2.48 -35.83
CA ARG A 505 26.88 1.21 -35.48
C ARG A 505 26.72 0.98 -33.97
N GLU A 506 26.33 -0.23 -33.58
CA GLU A 506 26.42 -0.69 -32.20
C GLU A 506 27.89 -0.72 -31.78
N LYS A 507 28.22 -0.03 -30.69
CA LYS A 507 29.56 -0.02 -30.08
C LYS A 507 29.83 -1.37 -29.42
N THR A 508 31.02 -1.93 -29.61
CA THR A 508 31.40 -3.19 -28.95
C THR A 508 31.69 -2.95 -27.47
N ALA A 509 31.76 -4.03 -26.67
CA ALA A 509 32.12 -3.94 -25.26
C ALA A 509 33.51 -3.28 -25.05
N GLU A 510 34.41 -3.45 -26.01
CA GLU A 510 35.75 -2.85 -26.01
C GLU A 510 35.70 -1.33 -26.27
N ASP A 511 34.79 -0.87 -27.14
CA ASP A 511 34.58 0.56 -27.38
C ASP A 511 34.04 1.27 -26.12
N LEU A 512 33.12 0.61 -25.41
CA LEU A 512 32.54 1.12 -24.15
C LEU A 512 33.56 1.11 -23.01
N ALA A 513 34.39 0.06 -22.91
CA ALA A 513 35.45 0.01 -21.91
C ALA A 513 36.45 1.13 -22.13
N ARG A 514 36.93 1.32 -23.36
CA ARG A 514 37.92 2.36 -23.70
C ARG A 514 37.38 3.79 -23.49
N GLU A 515 36.07 3.99 -23.65
CA GLU A 515 35.40 5.26 -23.35
C GLU A 515 35.31 5.51 -21.84
N LEU A 516 35.06 4.47 -21.03
CA LEU A 516 35.09 4.54 -19.56
C LEU A 516 36.50 4.76 -19.00
N GLU A 517 37.52 4.12 -19.57
CA GLU A 517 38.92 4.32 -19.17
C GLU A 517 39.36 5.77 -19.38
N ASN A 518 39.00 6.36 -20.52
CA ASN A 518 39.33 7.75 -20.83
C ASN A 518 38.55 8.77 -19.98
N GLN A 519 37.31 8.47 -19.61
CA GLN A 519 36.50 9.39 -18.80
C GLN A 519 36.81 9.32 -17.30
N LEU A 520 37.18 8.14 -16.80
CA LEU A 520 37.32 7.89 -15.37
C LEU A 520 38.77 7.64 -14.93
N GLY A 521 39.72 7.50 -15.86
CA GLY A 521 41.13 7.29 -15.56
C GLY A 521 41.44 5.94 -14.88
N ILE A 522 40.57 4.96 -15.09
CA ILE A 522 40.68 3.59 -14.56
C ILE A 522 41.00 2.62 -15.71
N HIS A 523 41.61 1.47 -15.43
CA HIS A 523 41.78 0.40 -16.41
C HIS A 523 40.64 -0.61 -16.24
N VAL A 524 39.96 -0.97 -17.33
CA VAL A 524 38.82 -1.89 -17.34
C VAL A 524 39.19 -3.14 -18.13
N GLU A 525 39.35 -4.26 -17.43
CA GLU A 525 39.57 -5.56 -18.06
C GLU A 525 38.23 -6.24 -18.35
N ILE A 526 38.00 -6.65 -19.59
CA ILE A 526 36.78 -7.35 -20.02
C ILE A 526 37.08 -8.86 -20.02
N GLN A 527 36.38 -9.65 -19.20
CA GLN A 527 36.46 -11.13 -19.17
C GLN A 527 35.33 -11.80 -19.93
#